data_AF-A0A815XV70-F1
#
_entry.id   AF-A0A815XV70-F1
#
_cell.length_a   1.000
_cell.length_b   1.000
_cell.length_c   1.000
_cell.angle_alpha   90.00
_cell.angle_beta   90.00
_cell.angle_gamma   90.00
#
_symmetry.space_group_name_H-M   'P 1'
#
loop_
_entity.id
_entity.type
_entity.pdbx_description
1 polymer ?
#
loop_
_entity_poly.entity_id
_entity_poly.type
_entity_poly.pdbx_seq_one_letter_code
_entity_poly.pdbx_strand_id
1 'polypeptide(L)'
;TIAILCIDLGTDMFPAISLAYERAESDIMQRPPRDAKREHLATDRLIWMSYGQLGMIQAGGGFFVYTVVMAENGFLPSRLLGLRKSWDSRAVNDLEDSYGQEWSYEQRKALEDTCHTAFFVTVVIVQWTVLLCCKSRRNSLFHQGMSNQVLNMSIIFETVLAIIISYTPYVNRGLMMYPLKLHWWFLPLPFTLLVFVYDEWRKLLIRKFPGSFIDQETSY
;
A
#
# COMPACT_ATOMS: atom_id res chain seq x y z
N THR A 1 -1.61 -0.69 -15.07
CA THR A 1 -1.99 -2.14 -15.04
C THR A 1 -0.79 -3.04 -14.77
N ILE A 2 0.34 -2.86 -15.47
CA ILE A 2 1.55 -3.69 -15.22
C ILE A 2 2.08 -3.54 -13.79
N ALA A 3 2.08 -2.31 -13.24
CA ALA A 3 2.48 -2.06 -11.85
C ALA A 3 1.66 -2.86 -10.82
N ILE A 4 0.37 -3.14 -11.09
CA ILE A 4 -0.49 -3.95 -10.22
C ILE A 4 0.00 -5.41 -10.21
N LEU A 5 0.34 -5.95 -11.39
CA LEU A 5 0.91 -7.30 -11.50
C LEU A 5 2.25 -7.41 -10.77
N CYS A 6 3.08 -6.37 -10.81
CA CYS A 6 4.34 -6.33 -10.05
C CYS A 6 4.12 -6.35 -8.54
N ILE A 7 2.99 -5.82 -8.06
CA ILE A 7 2.61 -5.88 -6.65
C ILE A 7 2.18 -7.31 -6.31
N ASP A 8 1.11 -7.78 -6.95
CA ASP A 8 0.45 -9.03 -6.60
C ASP A 8 1.35 -10.27 -6.81
N LEU A 9 2.17 -10.27 -7.87
CA LEU A 9 3.04 -11.41 -8.23
C LEU A 9 4.52 -11.18 -7.86
N GLY A 10 4.87 -10.00 -7.36
CA GLY A 10 6.26 -9.64 -7.10
C GLY A 10 6.47 -9.31 -5.64
N THR A 11 6.09 -8.09 -5.25
CA THR A 11 6.41 -7.54 -3.93
C THR A 11 5.65 -8.23 -2.82
N ASP A 12 4.37 -8.58 -3.02
CA ASP A 12 3.50 -9.05 -1.94
C ASP A 12 3.61 -10.56 -1.66
N MET A 13 4.13 -11.34 -2.61
CA MET A 13 4.22 -12.80 -2.46
C MET A 13 5.08 -13.22 -1.28
N PHE A 14 6.27 -12.63 -1.14
CA PHE A 14 7.24 -13.04 -0.12
C PHE A 14 6.82 -12.58 1.30
N PRO A 15 6.36 -11.33 1.52
CA PRO A 15 5.72 -10.92 2.76
C PRO A 15 4.53 -11.79 3.17
N ALA A 16 3.64 -12.14 2.25
CA ALA A 16 2.49 -12.99 2.55
C ALA A 16 2.91 -14.39 3.04
N ILE A 17 3.92 -15.00 2.40
CA ILE A 17 4.48 -16.28 2.84
C ILE A 17 5.15 -16.16 4.22
N SER A 18 5.78 -15.02 4.51
CA SER A 18 6.47 -14.81 5.79
C SER A 18 5.53 -14.80 7.01
N LEU A 19 4.26 -14.43 6.81
CA LEU A 19 3.23 -14.49 7.86
C LEU A 19 2.89 -15.92 8.30
N ALA A 20 3.14 -16.93 7.45
CA ALA A 20 2.93 -18.33 7.81
C ALA A 20 3.90 -18.83 8.89
N TYR A 21 5.04 -18.15 9.08
CA TYR A 21 6.04 -18.47 10.09
C TYR A 21 5.79 -17.79 11.44
N GLU A 22 4.67 -17.06 11.58
CA GLU A 22 4.35 -16.35 12.81
C GLU A 22 3.93 -17.30 13.93
N ARG A 23 4.38 -17.02 15.17
CA ARG A 23 4.01 -17.81 16.34
C ARG A 23 2.62 -17.44 16.84
N ALA A 24 1.98 -18.37 17.52
CA ALA A 24 0.68 -18.12 18.15
C ALA A 24 0.73 -16.96 19.16
N GLU A 25 -0.29 -16.10 19.14
CA GLU A 25 -0.44 -14.95 20.05
C GLU A 25 -0.87 -15.34 21.48
N SER A 26 -1.51 -16.51 21.61
CA SER A 26 -2.00 -17.07 22.87
C SER A 26 -1.90 -18.59 22.83
N ASP A 27 -2.07 -19.25 23.98
CA ASP A 27 -2.07 -20.71 24.04
C ASP A 27 -3.29 -21.29 23.31
N ILE A 28 -3.08 -21.66 22.04
CA ILE A 28 -4.10 -22.22 21.17
C ILE A 28 -4.55 -23.62 21.61
N MET A 29 -3.73 -24.33 22.40
CA MET A 29 -4.06 -25.68 22.87
C MET A 29 -5.11 -25.68 23.98
N GLN A 30 -5.35 -24.52 24.60
CA GLN A 30 -6.40 -24.33 25.62
C GLN A 30 -7.75 -23.92 25.01
N ARG A 31 -7.80 -23.54 23.73
CA ARG A 31 -9.03 -23.15 23.05
C ARG A 31 -9.73 -24.39 22.48
N PRO A 32 -11.08 -24.50 22.58
CA PRO A 32 -11.80 -25.59 21.93
C PRO A 32 -11.61 -25.55 20.39
N PRO A 33 -11.74 -26.70 19.70
CA PRO A 33 -11.68 -26.76 18.24
C PRO A 33 -12.69 -25.84 17.58
N ARG A 34 -12.31 -25.21 16.45
CA ARG A 34 -13.15 -24.26 15.73
C ARG A 34 -14.46 -24.89 15.24
N ASP A 35 -15.54 -24.12 15.27
CA ASP A 35 -16.83 -24.53 14.66
C ASP A 35 -16.86 -24.16 13.18
N ALA A 36 -16.84 -25.17 12.29
CA ALA A 36 -16.81 -24.96 10.84
C ALA A 36 -18.01 -24.19 10.27
N LYS A 37 -19.14 -24.15 10.98
CA LYS A 37 -20.36 -23.46 10.53
C LYS A 37 -20.44 -22.00 10.97
N ARG A 38 -19.71 -21.61 12.01
CA ARG A 38 -19.75 -20.27 12.60
C ARG A 38 -18.45 -19.50 12.42
N GLU A 39 -17.31 -20.20 12.47
CA GLU A 39 -15.97 -19.62 12.40
C GLU A 39 -15.33 -19.88 11.03
N HIS A 40 -15.71 -19.05 10.06
CA HIS A 40 -15.13 -19.03 8.73
C HIS A 40 -13.75 -18.35 8.71
N LEU A 41 -12.90 -18.73 7.75
CA LEU A 41 -11.55 -18.15 7.57
C LEU A 41 -11.62 -16.69 7.09
N ALA A 42 -12.53 -16.41 6.16
CA ALA A 42 -12.82 -15.07 5.68
C ALA A 42 -14.20 -14.66 6.20
N THR A 43 -14.20 -13.76 7.16
CA THR A 43 -15.42 -13.18 7.76
C THR A 43 -15.66 -11.78 7.19
N ASP A 44 -16.90 -11.31 7.27
CA ASP A 44 -17.23 -9.93 6.85
C ASP A 44 -16.43 -8.88 7.62
N ARG A 45 -16.07 -9.20 8.87
CA ARG A 45 -15.19 -8.37 9.74
C ARG A 45 -13.79 -8.24 9.15
N LEU A 46 -13.22 -9.34 8.66
CA LEU A 46 -11.93 -9.32 7.98
C LEU A 46 -12.01 -8.45 6.73
N ILE A 47 -13.05 -8.61 5.91
CA ILE A 47 -13.25 -7.84 4.68
C ILE A 47 -13.40 -6.35 5.00
N TRP A 48 -14.21 -6.01 6.00
CA TRP A 48 -14.42 -4.63 6.41
C TRP A 48 -13.13 -3.98 6.92
N MET A 49 -12.33 -4.70 7.70
CA MET A 49 -11.06 -4.20 8.21
C MET A 49 -10.03 -4.04 7.08
N SER A 50 -9.86 -5.07 6.23
CA SER A 50 -8.85 -5.05 5.18
C SER A 50 -9.21 -4.09 4.04
N TYR A 51 -10.37 -4.25 3.41
CA TYR A 51 -10.79 -3.43 2.27
C TYR A 51 -11.35 -2.08 2.70
N GLY A 52 -12.17 -2.05 3.75
CA GLY A 52 -12.89 -0.85 4.15
C GLY A 52 -12.03 0.17 4.91
N GLN A 53 -11.06 -0.29 5.71
CA GLN A 53 -10.27 0.59 6.57
C GLN A 53 -8.83 0.70 6.07
N LEU A 54 -8.05 -0.39 6.12
CA LEU A 54 -6.63 -0.35 5.74
C LEU A 54 -6.44 -0.04 4.26
N GLY A 55 -7.22 -0.69 3.39
CA GLY A 55 -7.18 -0.48 1.94
C GLY A 55 -7.57 0.94 1.54
N MET A 56 -8.55 1.55 2.22
CA MET A 56 -8.94 2.94 1.95
C MET A 56 -7.86 3.95 2.35
N ILE A 57 -7.15 3.71 3.45
CA ILE A 57 -6.00 4.54 3.85
C ILE A 57 -4.87 4.41 2.83
N GLN A 58 -4.56 3.19 2.39
CA GLN A 58 -3.55 2.92 1.38
C GLN A 58 -3.89 3.55 0.03
N ALA A 59 -5.15 3.44 -0.42
CA ALA A 59 -5.64 4.10 -1.62
C ALA A 59 -5.51 5.63 -1.49
N GLY A 60 -5.90 6.19 -0.34
CA GLY A 60 -5.72 7.62 -0.04
C GLY A 60 -4.27 8.08 -0.14
N GLY A 61 -3.33 7.29 0.39
CA GLY A 61 -1.89 7.56 0.27
C GLY A 61 -1.39 7.53 -1.18
N GLY A 62 -1.80 6.53 -1.95
CA GLY A 62 -1.44 6.43 -3.37
C GLY A 62 -1.98 7.61 -4.20
N PHE A 63 -3.25 7.98 -4.01
CA PHE A 63 -3.84 9.14 -4.67
C PHE A 63 -3.19 10.46 -4.24
N PHE A 64 -2.83 10.59 -2.96
CA PHE A 64 -2.09 11.76 -2.49
C PHE A 64 -0.76 11.91 -3.22
N VAL A 65 0.07 10.85 -3.26
CA VAL A 65 1.35 10.89 -3.98
C VAL A 65 1.16 11.18 -5.46
N TYR A 66 0.17 10.57 -6.11
CA TYR A 66 -0.18 10.86 -7.50
C TYR A 66 -0.46 12.35 -7.73
N THR A 67 -1.30 12.97 -6.88
CA THR A 67 -1.63 14.40 -7.02
C THR A 67 -0.44 15.32 -6.74
N VAL A 68 0.44 14.96 -5.80
CA VAL A 68 1.65 15.73 -5.51
C VAL A 68 2.63 15.67 -6.67
N VAL A 69 2.89 14.48 -7.23
CA VAL A 69 3.78 14.32 -8.39
C VAL A 69 3.24 15.08 -9.60
N MET A 70 1.93 15.01 -9.87
CA MET A 70 1.30 15.79 -10.94
C MET A 70 1.42 17.31 -10.69
N ALA A 71 1.17 17.77 -9.47
CA ALA A 71 1.25 19.18 -9.11
C ALA A 71 2.68 19.74 -9.22
N GLU A 72 3.70 18.98 -8.80
CA GLU A 72 5.11 19.36 -8.95
C GLU A 72 5.54 19.50 -10.42
N ASN A 73 4.89 18.78 -11.33
CA ASN A 73 5.15 18.83 -12.76
C ASN A 73 4.16 19.74 -13.53
N GLY A 74 3.39 20.58 -12.85
CA GLY A 74 2.56 21.60 -13.51
C GLY A 74 1.06 21.31 -13.62
N PHE A 75 0.63 20.09 -13.31
CA PHE A 75 -0.77 19.69 -13.35
C PHE A 75 -1.39 19.78 -11.94
N LEU A 76 -1.94 20.94 -11.61
CA LEU A 76 -2.63 21.15 -10.33
C LEU A 76 -3.89 20.26 -10.25
N PRO A 77 -4.29 19.84 -9.03
CA PRO A 77 -5.45 18.94 -8.85
C PRO A 77 -6.76 19.45 -9.46
N SER A 78 -6.96 20.77 -9.52
CA SER A 78 -8.12 21.40 -10.16
C SER A 78 -8.20 21.16 -11.67
N ARG A 79 -7.05 21.09 -12.36
CA ARG A 79 -6.98 20.90 -13.82
C ARG A 79 -6.99 19.43 -14.23
N LEU A 80 -6.69 18.51 -13.31
CA LEU A 80 -6.69 17.06 -13.59
C LEU A 80 -8.10 16.51 -13.89
N LEU A 81 -9.14 17.13 -13.34
CA LEU A 81 -10.52 16.67 -13.52
C LEU A 81 -10.99 16.91 -14.96
N GLY A 82 -11.35 15.83 -15.66
CA GLY A 82 -11.84 15.90 -17.06
C GLY A 82 -10.73 15.92 -18.12
N LEU A 83 -9.45 15.92 -17.72
CA LEU A 83 -8.31 16.00 -18.63
C LEU A 83 -8.07 14.71 -19.45
N ARG A 84 -8.66 13.58 -19.07
CA ARG A 84 -8.37 12.26 -19.66
C ARG A 84 -8.52 12.21 -21.19
N LYS A 85 -9.56 12.84 -21.76
CA LYS A 85 -9.81 12.79 -23.21
C LYS A 85 -8.70 13.48 -24.01
N SER A 86 -8.22 14.63 -23.54
CA SER A 86 -7.10 15.34 -24.18
C SER A 86 -5.76 14.70 -23.82
N TRP A 87 -5.63 14.14 -22.61
CA TRP A 87 -4.45 13.41 -22.14
C TRP A 87 -4.13 12.18 -23.01
N ASP A 88 -5.13 11.37 -23.34
CA ASP A 88 -4.95 10.13 -24.11
C ASP A 88 -4.90 10.37 -25.63
N SER A 89 -5.27 11.55 -26.11
CA SER A 89 -5.24 11.88 -27.54
C SER A 89 -3.81 12.09 -28.04
N ARG A 90 -3.38 11.27 -29.00
CA ARG A 90 -2.09 11.42 -29.71
C ARG A 90 -2.06 12.62 -30.66
N ALA A 91 -3.22 13.15 -31.02
CA ALA A 91 -3.31 14.29 -31.94
C ALA A 91 -3.00 15.63 -31.27
N VAL A 92 -3.14 15.71 -29.94
CA VAL A 92 -2.85 16.91 -29.14
C VAL A 92 -1.38 16.86 -28.72
N ASN A 93 -0.59 17.86 -29.09
CA ASN A 93 0.83 17.96 -28.71
C ASN A 93 1.16 19.26 -27.97
N ASP A 94 0.12 20.05 -27.72
CA ASP A 94 0.08 21.41 -27.20
C ASP A 94 -0.82 21.46 -25.97
N LEU A 95 -0.82 20.40 -25.15
CA LEU A 95 -1.66 20.37 -23.95
C LEU A 95 -1.07 21.33 -22.92
N GLU A 96 -1.80 22.41 -22.66
CA GLU A 96 -1.42 23.40 -21.66
C GLU A 96 -1.61 22.86 -20.22
N ASP A 97 -0.57 23.01 -19.40
CA ASP A 97 -0.63 22.72 -17.96
C ASP A 97 -1.30 23.86 -17.16
N SER A 98 -1.12 23.91 -15.84
CA SER A 98 -1.71 24.98 -15.01
C SER A 98 -0.85 26.23 -14.93
N TYR A 99 0.40 26.15 -15.41
CA TYR A 99 1.37 27.25 -15.44
C TYR A 99 1.52 27.86 -16.84
N GLY A 100 0.81 27.35 -17.84
CA GLY A 100 0.84 27.83 -19.22
C GLY A 100 1.92 27.18 -20.09
N GLN A 101 2.47 26.03 -19.68
CA GLN A 101 3.45 25.26 -20.47
C GLN A 101 2.74 24.26 -21.37
N GLU A 102 3.25 24.09 -22.60
CA GLU A 102 2.73 23.13 -23.56
C GLU A 102 3.45 21.77 -23.43
N TRP A 103 2.67 20.70 -23.35
CA TRP A 103 3.19 19.34 -23.18
C TRP A 103 2.88 18.45 -24.39
N SER A 104 3.93 17.82 -24.94
CA SER A 104 3.79 16.83 -26.01
C SER A 104 3.18 15.51 -25.51
N TYR A 105 2.66 14.68 -26.41
CA TYR A 105 2.10 13.37 -26.03
C TYR A 105 3.12 12.48 -25.28
N GLU A 106 4.37 12.43 -25.75
CA GLU A 106 5.40 11.60 -25.15
C GLU A 106 5.79 12.07 -23.74
N GLN A 107 5.90 13.39 -23.54
CA GLN A 107 6.22 13.96 -22.22
C GLN A 107 5.10 13.67 -21.20
N ARG A 108 3.84 13.76 -21.62
CA ARG A 108 2.69 13.45 -20.77
C ARG A 108 2.66 11.98 -20.38
N LYS A 109 2.90 11.07 -21.33
CA LYS A 109 2.95 9.64 -21.04
C LYS A 109 4.13 9.26 -20.17
N ALA A 110 5.30 9.87 -20.35
CA ALA A 110 6.43 9.69 -19.43
C ALA A 110 6.09 10.16 -18.00
N LEU A 111 5.39 11.29 -17.86
CA LEU A 111 4.92 11.77 -16.56
C LEU A 111 3.88 10.83 -15.93
N GLU A 112 2.94 10.31 -16.74
CA GLU A 112 1.94 9.32 -16.30
C GLU A 112 2.60 8.04 -15.80
N ASP A 113 3.58 7.51 -16.54
CA ASP A 113 4.34 6.33 -16.14
C ASP A 113 5.16 6.59 -14.87
N THR A 114 5.72 7.79 -14.72
CA THR A 114 6.37 8.22 -13.46
C THR A 114 5.39 8.21 -12.29
N CYS A 115 4.14 8.67 -12.51
CA CYS A 115 3.09 8.63 -11.50
C CYS A 115 2.69 7.19 -11.15
N HIS A 116 2.62 6.28 -12.13
CA HIS A 116 2.40 4.86 -11.88
C HIS A 116 3.49 4.25 -11.00
N THR A 117 4.77 4.59 -11.25
CA THR A 117 5.89 4.13 -10.42
C THR A 117 5.83 4.73 -9.01
N ALA A 118 5.47 6.01 -8.87
CA ALA A 118 5.34 6.66 -7.57
C ALA A 118 4.21 6.04 -6.73
N PHE A 119 3.09 5.71 -7.38
CA PHE A 119 1.98 4.99 -6.75
C PHE A 119 2.39 3.58 -6.34
N PHE A 120 3.13 2.85 -7.19
CA PHE A 120 3.68 1.52 -6.88
C PHE A 120 4.57 1.55 -5.63
N VAL A 121 5.53 2.48 -5.57
CA VAL A 121 6.42 2.63 -4.40
C VAL A 121 5.63 3.01 -3.14
N THR A 122 4.58 3.83 -3.29
CA THR A 122 3.67 4.16 -2.18
C THR A 122 2.99 2.92 -1.61
N VAL A 123 2.48 2.04 -2.49
CA VAL A 123 1.87 0.78 -2.07
C VAL A 123 2.85 -0.07 -1.29
N VAL A 124 4.07 -0.28 -1.80
CA VAL A 124 5.14 -1.05 -1.12
C VAL A 124 5.46 -0.47 0.26
N ILE A 125 5.64 0.85 0.37
CA ILE A 125 6.01 1.50 1.64
C ILE A 125 4.89 1.38 2.68
N VAL A 126 3.63 1.55 2.27
CA VAL A 126 2.47 1.34 3.17
C VAL A 126 2.34 -0.14 3.54
N GLN A 127 2.67 -1.06 2.63
CA GLN A 127 2.60 -2.50 2.83
C GLN A 127 3.50 -2.97 3.96
N TRP A 128 4.66 -2.34 4.18
CA TRP A 128 5.51 -2.65 5.34
C TRP A 128 4.75 -2.55 6.66
N THR A 129 3.93 -1.52 6.79
CA THR A 129 3.14 -1.31 8.01
C THR A 129 1.94 -2.24 8.04
N VAL A 130 1.25 -2.43 6.91
CA VAL A 130 0.14 -3.38 6.82
C VAL A 130 0.60 -4.79 7.21
N LEU A 131 1.79 -5.21 6.78
CA LEU A 131 2.41 -6.48 7.16
C LEU A 131 2.64 -6.58 8.68
N LEU A 132 3.18 -5.52 9.28
CA LEU A 132 3.38 -5.45 10.73
C LEU A 132 2.06 -5.46 11.51
N CYS A 133 1.00 -4.85 10.98
CA CYS A 133 -0.34 -4.90 11.55
C CYS A 133 -0.95 -6.32 11.45
N CYS A 134 -0.82 -6.96 10.29
CA CYS A 134 -1.31 -8.32 10.03
C CYS A 134 -0.59 -9.40 10.85
N LYS A 135 0.60 -9.11 11.38
CA LYS A 135 1.36 -10.00 12.27
C LYS A 135 0.61 -10.37 13.55
N SER A 136 -0.20 -9.46 14.08
CA SER A 136 -0.88 -9.62 15.36
C SER A 136 -2.33 -9.15 15.27
N ARG A 137 -3.30 -10.00 15.61
CA ARG A 137 -4.72 -9.65 15.58
C ARG A 137 -5.18 -8.94 16.85
N ARG A 138 -4.63 -9.33 18.02
CA ARG A 138 -5.05 -8.80 19.33
C ARG A 138 -3.89 -8.23 20.15
N ASN A 139 -2.71 -8.86 20.08
CA ASN A 139 -1.54 -8.38 20.81
C ASN A 139 -0.96 -7.09 20.18
N SER A 140 -0.30 -6.27 20.99
CA SER A 140 0.47 -5.13 20.45
C SER A 140 1.76 -5.63 19.81
N LEU A 141 2.21 -4.95 18.77
CA LEU A 141 3.50 -5.20 18.16
C LEU A 141 4.65 -5.12 19.18
N PHE A 142 4.56 -4.20 20.14
CA PHE A 142 5.57 -4.03 21.20
C PHE A 142 5.63 -5.20 22.17
N HIS A 143 4.50 -5.91 22.38
CA HIS A 143 4.46 -7.06 23.28
C HIS A 143 4.89 -8.34 22.56
N GLN A 144 4.46 -8.52 21.30
CA GLN A 144 4.81 -9.68 20.48
C GLN A 144 6.28 -9.65 20.01
N GLY A 145 6.81 -8.44 19.75
CA GLY A 145 8.17 -8.22 19.24
C GLY A 145 8.36 -8.68 17.77
N MET A 146 9.55 -8.39 17.21
CA MET A 146 9.92 -8.73 15.82
C MET A 146 10.84 -9.97 15.75
N SER A 147 10.43 -11.06 16.40
CA SER A 147 11.24 -12.30 16.48
C SER A 147 11.26 -13.13 15.19
N ASN A 148 10.30 -12.91 14.29
CA ASN A 148 10.20 -13.62 13.00
C ASN A 148 11.24 -13.05 12.00
N GLN A 149 12.37 -13.74 11.87
CA GLN A 149 13.43 -13.33 10.94
C GLN A 149 13.00 -13.40 9.48
N VAL A 150 12.12 -14.33 9.11
CA VAL A 150 11.60 -14.45 7.73
C VAL A 150 10.80 -13.20 7.36
N LEU A 151 10.00 -12.68 8.30
CA LEU A 151 9.24 -11.44 8.11
C LEU A 151 10.17 -10.21 8.03
N ASN A 152 11.21 -10.14 8.85
CA ASN A 152 12.15 -9.01 8.75
C ASN A 152 12.93 -9.02 7.42
N MET A 153 13.31 -10.21 6.95
CA MET A 153 13.95 -10.37 5.64
C MET A 153 12.99 -10.07 4.48
N SER A 154 11.68 -10.31 4.65
CA SER A 154 10.71 -10.04 3.59
C SER A 154 10.54 -8.56 3.30
N ILE A 155 10.50 -7.71 4.34
CA ILE A 155 10.46 -6.25 4.18
C ILE A 155 11.70 -5.74 3.41
N ILE A 156 12.89 -6.26 3.74
CA ILE A 156 14.13 -5.89 3.05
C ILE A 156 14.07 -6.34 1.59
N PHE A 157 13.68 -7.58 1.34
CA PHE A 157 13.56 -8.13 -0.01
C PHE A 157 12.57 -7.34 -0.86
N GLU A 158 11.41 -7.00 -0.31
CA GLU A 158 10.38 -6.20 -0.96
C GLU A 158 10.91 -4.82 -1.37
N THR A 159 11.62 -4.16 -0.47
CA THR A 159 12.24 -2.85 -0.71
C THR A 159 13.29 -2.92 -1.83
N VAL A 160 14.16 -3.94 -1.77
CA VAL A 160 15.20 -4.15 -2.79
C VAL A 160 14.57 -4.44 -4.15
N LEU A 161 13.53 -5.27 -4.19
CA LEU A 161 12.81 -5.58 -5.42
C LEU A 161 12.16 -4.32 -6.01
N ALA A 162 11.53 -3.49 -5.19
CA ALA A 162 10.96 -2.22 -5.63
C ALA A 162 12.01 -1.25 -6.20
N ILE A 163 13.20 -1.18 -5.59
CA ILE A 163 14.34 -0.40 -6.11
C ILE A 163 14.81 -0.97 -7.46
N ILE A 164 14.99 -2.28 -7.57
CA ILE A 164 15.40 -2.93 -8.82
C ILE A 164 14.38 -2.64 -9.94
N ILE A 165 13.09 -2.77 -9.64
CA ILE A 165 12.00 -2.53 -10.59
C ILE A 165 11.95 -1.06 -11.04
N SER A 166 12.24 -0.11 -10.14
CA SER A 166 12.09 1.33 -10.43
C SER A 166 13.30 1.95 -11.14
N TYR A 167 14.52 1.42 -10.91
CA TYR A 167 15.76 2.06 -11.37
C TYR A 167 16.52 1.26 -12.44
N THR A 168 16.15 0.02 -12.74
CA THR A 168 16.88 -0.80 -13.73
C THR A 168 16.44 -0.46 -15.16
N PRO A 169 17.33 0.02 -16.03
CA PRO A 169 16.96 0.63 -17.33
C PRO A 169 16.27 -0.33 -18.31
N TYR A 170 16.57 -1.64 -18.25
CA TYR A 170 15.91 -2.64 -19.10
C TYR A 170 14.51 -3.02 -18.59
N VAL A 171 14.34 -3.04 -17.27
CA VAL A 171 13.08 -3.35 -16.61
C VAL A 171 12.10 -2.18 -16.76
N ASN A 172 12.59 -0.95 -16.61
CA ASN A 172 11.84 0.29 -16.79
C ASN A 172 11.17 0.40 -18.16
N ARG A 173 11.88 0.04 -19.23
CA ARG A 173 11.31 0.03 -20.60
C ARG A 173 10.27 -1.07 -20.81
N GLY A 174 10.44 -2.22 -20.18
CA GLY A 174 9.49 -3.34 -20.30
C GLY A 174 8.22 -3.14 -19.46
N LEU A 175 8.35 -2.54 -18.27
CA LEU A 175 7.26 -2.34 -17.32
C LEU A 175 6.62 -0.95 -17.39
N MET A 176 7.11 -0.08 -18.28
CA MET A 176 6.68 1.33 -18.38
C MET A 176 6.82 2.04 -17.03
N MET A 177 8.00 1.93 -16.43
CA MET A 177 8.34 2.60 -15.17
C MET A 177 9.45 3.60 -15.36
N TYR A 178 9.39 4.71 -14.65
CA TYR A 178 10.39 5.76 -14.71
C TYR A 178 11.11 5.91 -13.37
N PRO A 179 12.41 6.27 -13.39
CA PRO A 179 13.17 6.48 -12.17
C PRO A 179 12.56 7.62 -11.36
N LEU A 180 12.32 7.35 -10.08
CA LEU A 180 11.74 8.32 -9.16
C LEU A 180 12.83 9.20 -8.54
N LYS A 181 12.46 10.43 -8.22
CA LYS A 181 13.29 11.30 -7.37
C LYS A 181 13.23 10.80 -5.93
N LEU A 182 14.33 10.96 -5.20
CA LEU A 182 14.43 10.45 -3.82
C LEU A 182 13.37 11.04 -2.88
N HIS A 183 12.97 12.30 -3.06
CA HIS A 183 11.97 12.92 -2.19
C HIS A 183 10.58 12.30 -2.32
N TRP A 184 10.24 11.73 -3.48
CA TRP A 184 8.96 11.04 -3.70
C TRP A 184 8.84 9.75 -2.88
N TRP A 185 9.95 9.15 -2.44
CA TRP A 185 9.94 8.00 -1.53
C TRP A 185 9.48 8.36 -0.12
N PHE A 186 9.61 9.61 0.30
CA PHE A 186 9.24 10.05 1.65
C PHE A 186 7.78 10.53 1.75
N LEU A 187 7.14 10.86 0.61
CA LEU A 187 5.74 11.29 0.56
C LEU A 187 4.73 10.32 1.21
N PRO A 188 4.86 8.97 1.10
CA PRO A 188 3.91 8.05 1.71
C PRO A 188 4.12 7.80 3.21
N LEU A 189 5.23 8.25 3.81
CA LEU A 189 5.54 8.00 5.23
C LEU A 189 4.46 8.49 6.24
N PRO A 190 3.77 9.62 6.03
CA PRO A 190 2.68 10.01 6.92
C PRO A 190 1.53 8.99 6.93
N PHE A 191 1.25 8.37 5.78
CA PHE A 191 0.20 7.35 5.67
C PHE A 191 0.61 6.03 6.31
N THR A 192 1.89 5.65 6.23
CA THR A 192 2.39 4.47 6.95
C THR A 192 2.26 4.64 8.45
N LEU A 193 2.65 5.81 8.98
CA LEU A 193 2.48 6.14 10.39
C LEU A 193 1.00 6.13 10.80
N LEU A 194 0.12 6.65 9.94
CA LEU A 194 -1.31 6.65 10.19
C LEU A 194 -1.88 5.22 10.29
N VAL A 195 -1.51 4.32 9.38
CA VAL A 195 -1.91 2.90 9.44
C VAL A 195 -1.41 2.25 10.72
N PHE A 196 -0.15 2.49 11.10
CA PHE A 196 0.44 1.94 12.32
C PHE A 196 -0.30 2.39 13.58
N VAL A 197 -0.49 3.70 13.73
CA VAL A 197 -1.19 4.28 14.89
C VAL A 197 -2.63 3.82 14.94
N TYR A 198 -3.31 3.77 13.78
CA TYR A 198 -4.69 3.31 13.68
C TYR A 198 -4.85 1.87 14.19
N ASP A 199 -4.02 0.94 13.73
CA ASP A 199 -4.12 -0.47 14.13
C ASP A 199 -3.69 -0.69 15.58
N GLU A 200 -2.62 -0.06 16.05
CA GLU A 200 -2.21 -0.18 17.46
C GLU A 200 -3.26 0.41 18.42
N TRP A 201 -3.88 1.53 18.05
CA TRP A 201 -4.98 2.13 18.79
C TRP A 201 -6.18 1.19 18.85
N ARG A 202 -6.58 0.61 17.70
CA ARG A 202 -7.65 -0.39 17.61
C ARG A 202 -7.37 -1.60 18.51
N LYS A 203 -6.17 -2.19 18.43
CA LYS A 203 -5.75 -3.34 19.26
C LYS A 203 -5.70 -2.98 20.75
N LEU A 204 -5.34 -1.73 21.09
CA LEU A 204 -5.39 -1.25 22.47
C LEU A 204 -6.84 -1.16 22.99
N LEU A 205 -7.78 -0.67 22.19
CA LEU A 205 -9.20 -0.61 22.57
C LEU A 205 -9.82 -2.00 22.75
N ILE A 206 -9.49 -2.95 21.86
CA ILE A 206 -9.94 -4.35 21.97
C ILE A 206 -9.46 -4.99 23.28
N ARG A 207 -8.22 -4.69 23.70
CA ARG A 207 -7.66 -5.23 24.96
C ARG A 207 -8.25 -4.58 26.20
N LYS A 208 -8.50 -3.26 26.18
CA LYS A 208 -9.06 -2.54 27.33
C LYS A 208 -10.56 -2.78 27.53
N PHE A 209 -11.32 -2.95 26.44
CA PHE A 209 -12.77 -3.08 26.47
C PHE A 209 -13.23 -4.34 25.73
N PRO A 210 -13.04 -5.54 26.31
CA PRO A 210 -13.50 -6.79 25.72
C PRO A 210 -15.03 -6.78 25.58
N GLY A 211 -15.55 -7.17 24.43
CA GLY A 211 -16.99 -7.17 24.13
C GLY A 211 -17.58 -5.82 23.69
N SER A 212 -16.75 -4.77 23.57
CA SER A 212 -17.16 -3.50 22.96
C SER A 212 -17.52 -3.66 21.48
N PHE A 213 -18.24 -2.68 20.92
CA PHE A 213 -18.58 -2.65 19.49
C PHE A 213 -17.36 -2.84 18.59
N ILE A 214 -16.20 -2.28 18.96
CA ILE A 214 -14.96 -2.41 18.18
C ILE A 214 -14.43 -3.85 18.18
N ASP A 215 -14.50 -4.56 19.30
CA ASP A 215 -14.11 -5.98 19.39
C ASP A 215 -15.07 -6.84 18.56
N GLN A 216 -16.37 -6.54 18.60
CA GLN A 216 -17.38 -7.26 17.83
C GLN A 216 -17.26 -7.04 16.32
N GLU A 217 -16.92 -5.83 15.87
CA GLU A 217 -16.88 -5.48 14.44
C GLU A 217 -15.51 -5.70 13.80
N THR A 218 -14.41 -5.52 14.55
CA THR A 218 -13.05 -5.51 13.97
C THR A 218 -12.16 -6.66 14.41
N SER A 219 -12.58 -7.48 15.38
CA SER A 219 -11.84 -8.70 15.72
C SER A 219 -12.18 -9.80 14.72
N TYR A 220 -11.16 -10.30 14.02
CA TYR A 220 -11.24 -11.37 13.02
C TYR A 220 -10.22 -12.49 13.27
#